data_AF-A0A9Y1BUH7-F1
#
_entry.id   AF-A0A9Y1BUH7-F1
#
_cell.length_a   1.000
_cell.length_b   1.000
_cell.length_c   1.000
_cell.angle_alpha   90.00
_cell.angle_beta   90.00
_cell.angle_gamma   90.00
#
_symmetry.space_group_name_H-M   'P 1'
#
loop_
_entity.id
_entity.type
_entity.pdbx_description
1 polymer ?
#
loop_
_entity_poly.entity_id
_entity_poly.type
_entity_poly.pdbx_seq_one_letter_code
_entity_poly.pdbx_strand_id
1 'polypeptide(L)' 'MFDIVCDDCGKKAQVPFKPDGERPVYCQDCYRKHRQNNRRYNRY' A
#
# COMPACT_ATOMS: atom_id res chain seq x y z
N MET A 1 -11.81 -11.06 -3.27
CA MET A 1 -10.49 -10.54 -2.86
C MET A 1 -9.47 -10.90 -3.94
N PHE A 2 -8.54 -10.01 -4.24
CA PHE A 2 -7.40 -10.26 -5.12
C PHE A 2 -6.14 -10.42 -4.27
N ASP A 3 -5.42 -11.53 -4.48
CA ASP A 3 -4.13 -11.75 -3.85
C ASP A 3 -3.06 -10.94 -4.57
N ILE A 4 -2.34 -10.14 -3.79
CA ILE A 4 -1.24 -9.31 -4.27
C ILE A 4 -0.01 -9.52 -3.42
N VAL A 5 1.16 -9.26 -4.00
CA VAL A 5 2.43 -9.23 -3.27
C VAL A 5 2.76 -7.77 -3.00
N CYS A 6 3.05 -7.45 -1.73
CA CYS A 6 3.47 -6.11 -1.35
C CYS A 6 4.83 -5.81 -1.97
N ASP A 7 4.92 -4.69 -2.70
CA ASP A 7 6.16 -4.27 -3.35
C ASP A 7 7.26 -3.86 -2.36
N ASP A 8 6.86 -3.39 -1.18
CA ASP A 8 7.76 -2.87 -0.14
C ASP A 8 8.32 -3.98 0.78
N CYS A 9 7.50 -4.99 1.11
CA CYS A 9 7.89 -6.04 2.07
C CYS A 9 7.79 -7.47 1.55
N GLY A 10 7.31 -7.69 0.33
CA GLY A 10 7.18 -9.02 -0.29
C GLY A 10 6.10 -9.93 0.30
N LYS A 11 5.27 -9.43 1.24
CA LYS A 11 4.21 -10.23 1.86
C LYS A 11 2.99 -10.33 0.96
N LYS A 12 2.31 -11.49 1.01
CA LYS A 12 1.00 -11.68 0.38
C LYS A 12 -0.08 -10.92 1.16
N ALA A 13 -0.92 -10.17 0.46
CA ALA A 13 -2.05 -9.44 1.01
C ALA A 13 -3.27 -9.61 0.11
N GLN A 14 -4.45 -9.39 0.68
CA GLN A 14 -5.72 -9.44 -0.05
C GLN A 14 -6.31 -8.04 -0.16
N VAL A 15 -6.60 -7.62 -1.39
CA VAL A 15 -7.21 -6.32 -1.68
C VAL A 15 -8.58 -6.49 -2.36
N PRO A 16 -9.53 -5.57 -2.16
CA PRO A 16 -10.85 -5.65 -2.78
C PRO A 16 -10.87 -5.15 -4.24
N PHE A 17 -9.77 -4.57 -4.72
CA PHE A 17 -9.64 -4.02 -6.07
C PHE A 17 -8.65 -4.83 -6.91
N LYS A 18 -8.85 -4.83 -8.22
CA LYS A 18 -7.91 -5.46 -9.15
C LYS A 18 -6.64 -4.60 -9.25
N PRO A 19 -5.44 -5.15 -9.04
CA PRO A 19 -4.20 -4.39 -9.24
C PRO A 19 -3.98 -4.12 -10.73
N ASP A 20 -3.76 -2.86 -11.09
CA ASP A 20 -3.52 -2.44 -12.49
C ASP A 20 -2.11 -2.76 -13.00
N GLY A 21 -1.18 -3.19 -12.14
CA GLY A 21 0.20 -3.51 -12.50
C GLY A 21 1.09 -2.29 -12.77
N GLU A 22 0.51 -1.12 -13.06
CA GLU A 22 1.24 0.15 -13.21
C GLU A 22 1.57 0.82 -11.87
N ARG A 23 0.74 0.59 -10.85
CA ARG A 23 0.88 1.21 -9.53
C ARG A 23 1.38 0.20 -8.49
N PRO A 24 2.36 0.56 -7.64
CA PRO A 24 2.86 -0.33 -6.61
C PRO A 24 1.75 -0.61 -5.59
N VAL A 25 1.57 -1.89 -5.28
CA VAL A 25 0.54 -2.34 -4.34
C VAL A 25 1.21 -2.65 -3.00
N TYR A 26 0.61 -2.15 -1.93
CA TYR A 26 1.16 -2.28 -0.58
C TYR A 26 0.21 -3.03 0.33
N CYS A 27 0.76 -3.79 1.27
CA CYS A 27 -0.02 -4.33 2.38
C CYS A 27 -0.50 -3.20 3.31
N GLN A 28 -1.48 -3.51 4.16
CA GLN A 28 -2.07 -2.53 5.08
C GLN A 28 -1.02 -1.84 5.97
N ASP A 29 0.02 -2.55 6.40
CA ASP A 29 1.10 -2.00 7.22
C ASP A 29 1.98 -1.02 6.44
N CYS A 30 2.47 -1.41 5.26
CA CYS A 30 3.27 -0.55 4.41
C CYS A 30 2.47 0.67 3.94
N TYR A 31 1.20 0.47 3.56
CA TYR A 31 0.30 1.57 3.21
C TYR A 31 0.13 2.57 4.36
N ARG A 32 -0.05 2.10 5.60
CA ARG A 32 -0.14 2.97 6.78
C ARG A 32 1.16 3.75 7.03
N LYS A 33 2.33 3.11 6.88
CA LYS A 33 3.65 3.75 6.99
C LYS A 33 3.85 4.85 5.95
N HIS A 34 3.58 4.54 4.67
CA HIS A 34 3.65 5.51 3.56
C HIS A 34 2.68 6.68 3.76
N ARG A 35 1.47 6.41 4.26
CA ARG A 35 0.49 7.46 4.57
C ARG A 35 0.90 8.32 5.76
N GLN A 36 1.56 7.75 6.78
CA GLN A 36 2.03 8.50 7.95
C GLN A 36 3.15 9.48 7.60
N ASN A 37 4.06 9.11 6.70
CA ASN A 37 5.11 10.01 6.23
C ASN A 37 4.53 11.26 5.53
N ASN A 38 3.41 11.10 4.81
CA ASN A 38 2.73 12.21 4.13
C ASN A 38 1.88 13.12 5.04
N ARG A 39 1.63 12.75 6.30
CA ARG A 39 0.85 13.59 7.24
C ARG A 39 1.66 14.70 7.90
N ARG A 40 2.98 14.71 7.72
CA ARG A 40 3.84 15.78 8.26
C ARG A 40 3.79 17.08 7.44
N TYR A 41 3.17 17.07 6.26
CA TYR A 41 3.14 18.23 5.35
C TYR A 41 1.78 18.96 5.30
N ASN A 42 0.82 18.65 6.17
CA ASN A 42 -0.45 19.39 6.22
C ASN A 42 -0.85 19.71 7.67
N ARG A 43 0.05 20.45 8.32
CA ARG A 43 -0.20 21.21 9.54
C ARG A 43 0.46 22.58 9.35
N TYR A 44 -0.05 23.32 8.36
CA TYR A 44 0.08 24.77 8.25
C TYR A 44 -1.21 25.29 7.63
#